data_AF-A0A5C4NTT4-F1
#
_entry.id   AF-A0A5C4NTT4-F1
#
_cell.length_a   1.000
_cell.length_b   1.000
_cell.length_c   1.000
_cell.angle_alpha   90.00
_cell.angle_beta   90.00
_cell.angle_gamma   90.00
#
_symmetry.space_group_name_H-M   'P 1'
#
loop_
_entity.id
_entity.type
_entity.pdbx_description
1 polymer ?
#
loop_
_entity_poly.entity_id
_entity_poly.type
_entity_poly.pdbx_seq_one_letter_code
_entity_poly.pdbx_strand_id
1 'polypeptide(L)'
;MRAWILAVTLLAAQHASAAQCDKTAAQEVQRGLSEFAKSHMEGDHLTVHWTYAIEKQPEAKRLQMVTTYADMDACLGGAAREIMFYRKGKLMGIASPKTGLRLTN
;
A
#
# COMPACT_ATOMS: atom_id res chain seq x y z
N MET A 1 20.45 -35.13 -43.81
CA MET A 1 19.55 -35.12 -42.63
C MET A 1 19.54 -33.70 -42.07
N ARG A 2 18.42 -32.99 -42.19
CA ARG A 2 18.27 -31.56 -41.81
C ARG A 2 17.93 -31.48 -40.32
N ALA A 3 18.86 -31.00 -39.50
CA ALA A 3 18.60 -30.71 -38.09
C ALA A 3 18.00 -29.30 -37.99
N TRP A 4 16.72 -29.24 -37.60
CA TRP A 4 16.04 -28.02 -37.21
C TRP A 4 16.32 -27.81 -35.71
N ILE A 5 17.06 -26.77 -35.33
CA ILE A 5 17.19 -26.37 -33.94
C ILE A 5 16.27 -25.17 -33.73
N LEU A 6 15.11 -25.44 -33.14
CA LEU A 6 14.20 -24.44 -32.60
C LEU A 6 14.84 -23.85 -31.35
N ALA A 7 15.45 -22.67 -31.46
CA ALA A 7 15.88 -21.89 -30.30
C ALA A 7 14.66 -21.14 -29.74
N VAL A 8 14.02 -21.74 -28.73
CA VAL A 8 12.97 -21.11 -27.92
C VAL A 8 13.60 -19.96 -27.14
N THR A 9 13.27 -18.73 -27.51
CA THR A 9 13.57 -17.52 -26.73
C THR A 9 12.83 -17.57 -25.40
N LEU A 10 13.54 -17.92 -24.32
CA LEU A 10 13.08 -17.65 -22.96
C LEU A 10 13.12 -16.13 -22.72
N LEU A 11 11.99 -15.45 -22.92
CA LEU A 11 11.69 -14.24 -22.16
C LEU A 11 11.42 -14.66 -20.72
N ALA A 12 12.48 -14.75 -19.91
CA ALA A 12 12.32 -14.80 -18.47
C ALA A 12 11.77 -13.44 -18.03
N ALA A 13 10.50 -13.47 -17.62
CA ALA A 13 9.77 -12.36 -17.03
C ALA A 13 10.65 -11.60 -16.01
N GLN A 14 10.86 -10.32 -16.28
CA GLN A 14 11.36 -9.37 -15.30
C GLN A 14 10.27 -9.18 -14.25
N HIS A 15 10.17 -10.12 -13.31
CA HIS A 15 9.46 -9.87 -12.07
C HIS A 15 10.29 -8.85 -11.30
N ALA A 16 9.86 -7.59 -11.36
CA ALA A 16 10.25 -6.61 -10.37
C ALA A 16 9.98 -7.25 -9.00
N SER A 17 11.04 -7.67 -8.31
CA SER A 17 10.94 -8.10 -6.93
C SER A 17 10.55 -6.86 -6.14
N ALA A 18 9.25 -6.67 -5.91
CA ALA A 18 8.83 -6.01 -4.69
C ALA A 18 9.67 -6.65 -3.58
N ALA A 19 10.41 -5.84 -2.82
CA ALA A 19 11.20 -6.32 -1.69
C ALA A 19 10.36 -7.37 -0.95
N GLN A 20 10.90 -8.56 -0.74
CA GLN A 20 10.19 -9.66 -0.12
C GLN A 20 9.55 -9.15 1.17
N CYS A 21 8.22 -9.11 1.19
CA CYS A 21 7.46 -8.49 2.27
C CYS A 21 7.86 -9.11 3.61
N ASP A 22 8.47 -8.32 4.48
CA ASP A 22 8.74 -8.69 5.86
C ASP A 22 7.45 -8.49 6.67
N LYS A 23 6.72 -9.58 6.90
CA LYS A 23 5.47 -9.56 7.65
C LYS A 23 5.64 -9.12 9.10
N THR A 24 6.81 -9.36 9.71
CA THR A 24 7.08 -8.93 11.08
C THR A 24 7.20 -7.41 11.13
N ALA A 25 8.01 -6.82 10.25
CA ALA A 25 8.13 -5.37 10.14
C ALA A 25 6.78 -4.72 9.78
N ALA A 26 6.00 -5.32 8.88
CA ALA A 26 4.67 -4.82 8.54
C ALA A 26 3.69 -4.85 9.72
N GLN A 27 3.74 -5.87 10.58
CA GLN A 27 2.94 -5.90 11.81
C GLN A 27 3.35 -4.82 12.81
N GLU A 28 4.65 -4.53 12.94
CA GLU A 28 5.13 -3.43 13.78
C GLU A 28 4.63 -2.07 13.27
N VAL A 29 4.69 -1.86 11.95
CA VAL A 29 4.11 -0.70 11.29
C VAL A 29 2.60 -0.62 11.55
N GLN A 30 1.86 -1.73 11.40
CA GLN A 30 0.42 -1.77 11.65
C GLN A 30 0.10 -1.35 13.09
N ARG A 31 0.85 -1.85 14.09
CA ARG A 31 0.71 -1.48 15.50
C ARG A 31 0.99 0.01 15.71
N GLY A 32 2.10 0.53 15.17
CA GLY A 32 2.44 1.95 15.30
C GLY A 32 1.41 2.87 14.65
N LEU A 33 0.84 2.48 13.51
CA LEU A 33 -0.19 3.27 12.81
C LEU A 33 -1.57 3.20 13.47
N SER A 34 -1.83 2.20 14.32
CA SER A 34 -3.12 2.07 15.04
C SER A 34 -3.41 3.22 16.02
N GLU A 35 -2.37 3.92 16.49
CA GLU A 35 -2.51 5.13 17.31
C GLU A 35 -3.08 6.32 16.50
N PHE A 36 -2.79 6.33 15.20
CA PHE A 36 -3.13 7.41 14.29
C PHE A 36 -4.38 7.13 13.48
N ALA A 37 -4.79 5.87 13.34
CA ALA A 37 -5.88 5.49 12.44
C ALA A 37 -6.71 4.33 12.97
N LYS A 38 -8.00 4.36 12.63
CA LYS A 38 -8.88 3.19 12.66
C LYS A 38 -9.21 2.79 11.24
N SER A 39 -9.28 1.50 10.95
CA SER A 39 -9.62 1.00 9.61
C SER A 39 -10.72 -0.03 9.65
N HIS A 40 -11.45 -0.14 8.54
CA HIS A 40 -12.43 -1.19 8.30
C HIS A 40 -12.62 -1.38 6.78
N MET A 41 -13.11 -2.55 6.40
CA MET A 41 -13.47 -2.82 5.01
C MET A 41 -14.85 -2.22 4.71
N GLU A 42 -14.96 -1.51 3.59
CA GLU A 42 -16.21 -0.98 3.06
C GLU A 42 -16.35 -1.44 1.61
N GLY A 43 -17.19 -2.44 1.36
CA GLY A 43 -17.26 -3.09 0.05
C GLY A 43 -15.92 -3.71 -0.35
N ASP A 44 -15.31 -3.18 -1.41
CA ASP A 44 -14.07 -3.66 -2.02
C ASP A 44 -12.80 -2.88 -1.62
N HIS A 45 -12.95 -1.77 -0.88
CA HIS A 45 -11.84 -0.93 -0.47
C HIS A 45 -11.66 -0.92 1.05
N LEU A 46 -10.43 -0.63 1.47
CA LEU A 46 -10.13 -0.39 2.87
C LEU A 46 -10.32 1.10 3.18
N THR A 47 -11.15 1.39 4.16
CA THR A 47 -11.38 2.75 4.65
C THR A 47 -10.55 2.98 5.91
N VAL A 48 -9.75 4.04 5.91
CA VAL A 48 -8.91 4.46 7.04
C VAL A 48 -9.36 5.83 7.53
N HIS A 49 -9.73 5.93 8.81
CA HIS A 49 -10.06 7.17 9.47
C HIS A 49 -8.92 7.64 10.36
N TRP A 50 -8.31 8.77 10.01
CA TRP A 50 -7.29 9.39 10.84
C TRP A 50 -7.88 9.98 12.13
N THR A 51 -7.21 9.72 13.25
CA THR A 51 -7.48 10.32 14.55
C THR A 51 -6.93 11.75 14.61
N TYR A 52 -7.21 12.47 15.69
CA TYR A 52 -6.65 13.82 15.90
C TYR A 52 -5.12 13.83 16.00
N ALA A 53 -4.49 12.70 16.35
CA ALA A 53 -3.04 12.60 16.49
C ALA A 53 -2.31 12.89 15.16
N ILE A 54 -2.94 12.61 14.02
CA ILE A 54 -2.33 12.89 12.71
C ILE A 54 -2.12 14.38 12.49
N GLU A 55 -2.99 15.25 13.04
CA GLU A 55 -2.94 16.71 12.81
C GLU A 55 -1.71 17.34 13.49
N LYS A 56 -1.12 16.66 14.46
CA LYS A 56 0.13 17.08 15.12
C LYS A 56 1.38 16.72 14.32
N GLN A 57 1.24 15.92 13.26
CA GLN A 57 2.36 15.48 12.44
C GLN A 57 2.61 16.45 11.28
N PRO A 58 3.89 16.75 10.95
CA PRO A 58 4.22 17.50 9.76
C PRO A 58 3.63 16.86 8.50
N GLU A 59 3.28 17.66 7.50
CA GLU A 59 2.69 17.17 6.26
C GLU A 59 3.51 16.06 5.59
N ALA A 60 4.82 16.26 5.44
CA ALA A 60 5.71 15.23 4.90
C ALA A 60 5.62 13.91 5.66
N LYS A 61 5.47 13.96 6.99
CA LYS A 61 5.31 12.76 7.83
C LYS A 61 3.94 12.11 7.60
N ARG A 62 2.88 12.90 7.46
CA ARG A 62 1.53 12.39 7.13
C ARG A 62 1.52 11.68 5.78
N LEU A 63 2.16 12.26 4.77
CA LEU A 63 2.29 11.66 3.43
C LEU A 63 3.07 10.35 3.50
N GLN A 64 4.19 10.32 4.24
CA GLN A 64 4.93 9.09 4.49
C GLN A 64 4.06 8.02 5.18
N MET A 65 3.27 8.40 6.18
CA MET A 65 2.41 7.45 6.89
C MET A 65 1.33 6.84 5.98
N VAL A 66 0.79 7.61 5.04
CA VAL A 66 -0.17 7.12 4.04
C VAL A 66 0.46 6.05 3.16
N THR A 67 1.64 6.30 2.60
CA THR A 67 2.34 5.32 1.75
C THR A 67 2.74 4.09 2.55
N THR A 68 3.27 4.28 3.76
CA THR A 68 3.63 3.19 4.66
C THR A 68 2.43 2.32 5.05
N TYR A 69 1.24 2.92 5.23
CA TYR A 69 0.01 2.15 5.48
C TYR A 69 -0.34 1.27 4.28
N ALA A 70 -0.25 1.82 3.06
CA ALA A 70 -0.58 1.10 1.83
C ALA A 70 0.38 -0.06 1.54
N ASP A 71 1.67 0.14 1.78
CA ASP A 71 2.68 -0.92 1.64
C ASP A 71 2.49 -2.02 2.70
N MET A 72 2.17 -1.62 3.95
CA MET A 72 1.87 -2.55 5.04
C MET A 72 0.62 -3.38 4.75
N ASP A 73 -0.49 -2.77 4.29
CA ASP A 73 -1.71 -3.51 3.94
C ASP A 73 -1.47 -4.51 2.81
N ALA A 74 -0.75 -4.10 1.76
CA ALA A 74 -0.41 -5.00 0.66
C ALA A 74 0.49 -6.15 1.11
N CYS A 75 1.43 -5.89 2.02
CA CYS A 75 2.32 -6.89 2.59
C CYS A 75 1.55 -7.91 3.45
N LEU A 76 0.71 -7.45 4.37
CA LEU A 76 -0.06 -8.33 5.26
C LEU A 76 -1.20 -9.05 4.53
N GLY A 77 -1.90 -8.34 3.64
CA GLY A 77 -3.03 -8.85 2.86
C GLY A 77 -2.64 -9.66 1.62
N GLY A 78 -1.36 -9.63 1.22
CA GLY A 78 -0.85 -10.36 0.06
C GLY A 78 -1.24 -9.78 -1.31
N ALA A 79 -1.97 -8.66 -1.34
CA ALA A 79 -2.38 -7.99 -2.56
C ALA A 79 -2.55 -6.48 -2.32
N ALA A 80 -2.12 -5.68 -3.29
CA ALA A 80 -2.38 -4.24 -3.29
C ALA A 80 -3.85 -3.95 -3.64
N ARG A 81 -4.48 -3.09 -2.85
CA ARG A 81 -5.81 -2.51 -3.07
C ARG A 81 -5.73 -0.98 -3.00
N GLU A 82 -6.83 -0.30 -3.32
CA GLU A 82 -6.97 1.12 -2.99
C GLU A 82 -7.40 1.28 -1.53
N ILE A 83 -6.77 2.23 -0.85
CA ILE A 83 -7.10 2.60 0.53
C ILE A 83 -7.57 4.04 0.52
N MET A 84 -8.76 4.28 1.06
CA MET A 84 -9.37 5.60 1.14
C MET A 84 -9.13 6.19 2.54
N PHE A 85 -8.49 7.35 2.59
CA PHE A 85 -8.11 8.00 3.84
C PHE A 85 -9.03 9.16 4.16
N TYR A 86 -9.67 9.13 5.31
CA TYR A 86 -10.65 10.11 5.75
C TYR A 86 -10.21 10.84 7.01
N ARG A 87 -10.62 12.11 7.12
CA ARG A 87 -10.53 12.89 8.36
C ARG A 87 -11.78 13.76 8.51
N LYS A 88 -12.39 13.74 9.71
CA LYS A 88 -13.64 14.47 10.00
C LYS A 88 -14.74 14.21 8.96
N GLY A 89 -14.86 12.97 8.49
CA GLY A 89 -15.83 12.55 7.47
C GLY A 89 -15.51 13.00 6.03
N LYS A 90 -14.40 13.69 5.80
CA LYS A 90 -13.96 14.09 4.45
C LYS A 90 -12.89 13.15 3.93
N LEU A 91 -13.01 12.76 2.66
CA LEU A 91 -11.94 12.06 1.95
C LEU A 91 -10.77 13.04 1.81
N MET A 92 -9.59 12.59 2.22
CA MET A 92 -8.33 13.34 2.13
C MET A 92 -7.43 12.82 1.01
N GLY A 93 -7.55 11.54 0.69
CA GLY A 93 -6.80 10.95 -0.40
C GLY A 93 -7.02 9.46 -0.53
N ILE A 94 -6.47 8.91 -1.59
CA ILE A 94 -6.50 7.50 -1.95
C ILE A 94 -5.06 7.06 -2.19
N ALA A 95 -4.65 5.93 -1.61
CA ALA A 95 -3.33 5.38 -1.86
C ALA A 95 -3.37 3.88 -2.21
N SER A 96 -2.44 3.48 -3.07
CA SER A 96 -2.13 2.09 -3.35
C SER A 96 -0.66 1.97 -3.75
N PRO A 97 0.04 0.87 -3.42
CA PRO A 97 1.40 0.65 -3.91
C PRO A 97 1.48 0.61 -5.45
N LYS A 98 0.37 0.29 -6.13
CA LYS A 98 0.30 0.22 -7.60
C LYS A 98 0.09 1.58 -8.27
N THR A 99 -0.73 2.45 -7.68
CA THR A 99 -1.18 3.70 -8.30
C THR A 99 -0.62 4.95 -7.63
N GLY A 100 0.15 4.79 -6.55
CA GLY A 100 0.67 5.89 -5.74
C GLY A 100 -0.41 6.56 -4.90
N LEU A 101 -0.14 7.83 -4.52
CA LEU A 101 -1.00 8.66 -3.69
C LEU A 101 -1.73 9.72 -4.54
N ARG A 102 -3.05 9.82 -4.35
CA ARG A 102 -3.90 10.87 -4.90
C ARG A 102 -4.55 11.63 -3.76
N LEU A 103 -4.32 12.94 -3.64
CA LEU A 103 -4.94 13.78 -2.63
C LEU A 103 -6.25 14.39 -3.17
N THR A 104 -7.23 14.56 -2.28
CA THR A 104 -8.51 15.21 -2.59
C THR A 104 -8.55 16.54 -1.84
N ASN A 105 -8.51 17.64 -2.58
CA ASN A 105 -8.47 19.02 -2.09
C ASN A 105 -9.67 19.39 -1.21
#